data_AF-A0A1J5KGC4-F1
#
_entry.id   AF-A0A1J5KGC4-F1
#
_cell.length_a   1.000
_cell.length_b   1.000
_cell.length_c   1.000
_cell.angle_alpha   90.00
_cell.angle_beta   90.00
_cell.angle_gamma   90.00
#
_symmetry.space_group_name_H-M   'P 1'
#
loop_
_entity.id
_entity.type
_entity.pdbx_description
1 polymer ?
#
loop_
_entity_poly.entity_id
_entity_poly.type
_entity_poly.pdbx_seq_one_letter_code
_entity_poly.pdbx_strand_id
1 'polypeptide(L)'
;MKVFIALSLFIQTTFAVDITTDWNEDFTKTVSISCELDETCETFFEESIVLEEEICEECFSTSMNMSFIFNGLGESITASNAEIATDEFFNYLSTANFISIKYDTPYDLIQSSSMIARKIKYKNLCEYASVDPILFFDRSEDNMMGSPRYIYCGDTVHALELFSIDLDLDFQDSFEGSQVF
;
A
#
# COMPACT_ATOMS: atom_id res chain seq x y z
N MET A 1 -59.27 2.24 -4.38
CA MET A 1 -58.08 1.72 -5.07
C MET A 1 -56.91 1.86 -4.10
N LYS A 2 -56.45 0.78 -3.48
CA LYS A 2 -55.34 0.81 -2.50
C LYS A 2 -54.04 0.54 -3.26
N VAL A 3 -53.24 1.58 -3.48
CA VAL A 3 -51.89 1.45 -4.04
C VAL A 3 -50.98 1.04 -2.90
N PHE A 4 -50.57 -0.22 -2.88
CA PHE A 4 -49.47 -0.69 -2.03
C PHE A 4 -48.17 -0.30 -2.74
N ILE A 5 -47.47 0.68 -2.19
CA ILE A 5 -46.09 1.00 -2.59
C ILE A 5 -45.21 -0.04 -1.90
N ALA A 6 -44.79 -1.06 -2.65
CA ALA A 6 -43.74 -1.97 -2.23
C ALA A 6 -42.41 -1.21 -2.32
N LEU A 7 -41.93 -0.70 -1.20
CA LEU A 7 -40.60 -0.13 -1.05
C LEU A 7 -39.61 -1.30 -1.03
N SER A 8 -39.03 -1.67 -2.17
CA SER A 8 -37.91 -2.60 -2.19
C SER A 8 -36.69 -1.89 -1.61
N LEU A 9 -36.36 -2.17 -0.35
CA LEU A 9 -35.01 -1.91 0.14
C LEU A 9 -34.06 -2.76 -0.72
N PHE A 10 -33.30 -2.11 -1.60
CA PHE A 10 -32.03 -2.66 -2.04
C PHE A 10 -31.14 -2.69 -0.80
N ILE A 11 -31.05 -3.85 -0.17
CA ILE A 11 -30.02 -4.12 0.83
C ILE A 11 -28.72 -4.13 0.03
N GLN A 12 -28.01 -3.00 0.02
CA GLN A 12 -26.62 -3.03 -0.38
C GLN A 12 -25.89 -3.75 0.75
N THR A 13 -25.50 -5.00 0.50
CA THR A 13 -24.57 -5.71 1.36
C THR A 13 -23.25 -4.97 1.21
N THR A 14 -22.94 -4.09 2.15
CA THR A 14 -21.61 -3.52 2.28
C THR A 14 -20.70 -4.67 2.70
N PHE A 15 -19.98 -5.24 1.75
CA PHE A 15 -18.90 -6.19 2.00
C PHE A 15 -17.84 -5.44 2.81
N ALA A 16 -17.45 -6.00 3.96
CA ALA A 16 -16.50 -5.35 4.86
C ALA A 16 -15.27 -6.25 4.97
N VAL A 17 -14.45 -6.25 3.92
CA VAL A 17 -13.09 -6.73 4.06
C VAL A 17 -12.33 -5.68 4.86
N ASP A 18 -11.73 -6.08 5.98
CA ASP A 18 -10.92 -5.20 6.81
C ASP A 18 -9.46 -5.63 6.72
N ILE A 19 -8.60 -4.70 6.30
CA ILE A 19 -7.17 -4.94 6.18
C ILE A 19 -6.45 -3.92 7.05
N THR A 20 -5.72 -4.44 8.01
CA THR A 20 -4.93 -3.64 8.94
C THR A 20 -3.48 -4.08 8.92
N THR A 21 -2.58 -3.14 9.18
CA THR A 21 -1.15 -3.43 9.31
C THR A 21 -0.67 -2.93 10.65
N ASP A 22 0.05 -3.77 11.40
CA ASP A 22 0.52 -3.44 12.73
C ASP A 22 1.93 -3.98 12.97
N TRP A 23 2.57 -3.46 14.01
CA TRP A 23 3.89 -3.90 14.48
C TRP A 23 3.71 -4.50 15.86
N ASN A 24 4.21 -5.73 16.05
CA ASN A 24 4.19 -6.38 17.35
C ASN A 24 5.42 -5.99 18.21
N GLU A 25 5.45 -6.48 19.45
CA GLU A 25 6.53 -6.19 20.41
C GLU A 25 7.91 -6.73 19.98
N ASP A 26 7.93 -7.73 19.09
CA ASP A 26 9.14 -8.35 18.54
C ASP A 26 9.63 -7.66 17.25
N PHE A 27 9.06 -6.49 16.90
CA PHE A 27 9.30 -5.79 15.63
C PHE A 27 8.93 -6.60 14.38
N THR A 28 8.13 -7.66 14.52
CA THR A 28 7.51 -8.30 13.37
C THR A 28 6.29 -7.49 12.96
N LYS A 29 6.21 -7.22 11.66
CA LYS A 29 5.07 -6.53 11.11
C LYS A 29 4.05 -7.54 10.62
N THR A 30 2.77 -7.27 10.84
CA THR A 30 1.69 -8.15 10.44
C THR A 30 0.70 -7.43 9.55
N VAL A 31 0.09 -8.18 8.64
CA VAL A 31 -1.08 -7.76 7.86
C VAL A 31 -2.23 -8.66 8.26
N SER A 32 -3.23 -8.09 8.94
CA SER A 32 -4.42 -8.82 9.34
C SER A 32 -5.52 -8.56 8.33
N ILE A 33 -6.13 -9.64 7.83
CA ILE A 33 -7.22 -9.59 6.85
C ILE A 33 -8.42 -10.28 7.49
N SER A 34 -9.54 -9.57 7.58
CA SER A 34 -10.84 -10.10 7.97
C SER A 34 -11.74 -10.16 6.75
N CYS A 35 -12.27 -11.35 6.44
CA CYS A 35 -13.12 -11.59 5.27
C CYS A 35 -14.61 -11.63 5.62
N GLU A 36 -15.03 -11.01 6.74
CA GLU A 36 -16.38 -11.13 7.28
C GLU A 36 -17.45 -10.85 6.19
N LEU A 37 -18.15 -11.92 5.79
CA LEU A 37 -19.25 -11.90 4.80
C LEU A 37 -18.81 -11.58 3.35
N ASP A 38 -17.53 -11.73 3.00
CA ASP A 38 -17.00 -11.60 1.63
C ASP A 38 -16.53 -12.96 1.07
N GLU A 39 -17.38 -13.59 0.25
CA GLU A 39 -17.11 -14.91 -0.38
C GLU A 39 -15.85 -14.91 -1.27
N THR A 40 -15.48 -13.75 -1.83
CA THR A 40 -14.29 -13.65 -2.68
C THR A 40 -13.04 -13.71 -1.82
N CYS A 41 -13.01 -12.93 -0.73
CA CYS A 41 -11.96 -12.95 0.27
C CYS A 41 -11.83 -14.34 0.91
N GLU A 42 -12.96 -14.97 1.28
CA GLU A 42 -13.02 -16.33 1.85
C GLU A 42 -12.46 -17.43 0.91
N THR A 43 -12.34 -17.14 -0.38
CA THR A 43 -11.72 -18.06 -1.35
C THR A 43 -10.19 -18.05 -1.26
N PHE A 44 -9.60 -16.94 -0.83
CA PHE A 44 -8.14 -16.77 -0.69
C PHE A 44 -7.66 -16.97 0.75
N PHE A 45 -8.47 -16.53 1.70
CA PHE A 45 -8.18 -16.56 3.13
C PHE A 45 -9.38 -17.22 3.83
N GLU A 46 -9.20 -17.87 4.98
CA GLU A 46 -10.37 -18.30 5.78
C GLU A 46 -11.15 -17.06 6.30
N GLU A 47 -12.00 -17.19 7.32
CA GLU A 47 -12.75 -16.05 7.90
C GLU A 47 -11.83 -14.88 8.31
N SER A 48 -10.61 -15.20 8.78
CA SER A 48 -9.55 -14.22 9.02
C SER A 48 -8.17 -14.86 8.89
N ILE A 49 -7.16 -14.05 8.56
CA ILE A 49 -5.76 -14.46 8.51
C ILE A 49 -4.85 -13.34 9.01
N VAL A 50 -3.71 -13.74 9.58
CA VAL A 50 -2.59 -12.85 9.90
C VAL A 50 -1.39 -13.28 9.07
N LEU A 51 -0.93 -12.41 8.18
CA LEU A 51 0.27 -12.59 7.39
C LEU A 51 1.43 -11.89 8.10
N GLU A 52 2.52 -12.62 8.36
CA GLU A 52 3.75 -12.02 8.86
C GLU A 52 4.54 -11.43 7.69
N GLU A 53 4.89 -10.15 7.80
CA GLU A 53 5.78 -9.46 6.90
C GLU A 53 7.18 -9.41 7.54
N GLU A 54 8.15 -10.04 6.88
CA GLU A 54 9.55 -9.98 7.32
C GLU A 54 10.04 -8.52 7.40
N ILE A 55 10.96 -8.22 8.30
CA ILE A 55 11.55 -6.87 8.37
C ILE A 55 12.39 -6.65 7.11
N CYS A 56 12.17 -5.53 6.43
CA CYS A 56 13.05 -5.11 5.35
C CYS A 56 14.21 -4.28 5.92
N GLU A 57 15.43 -4.81 5.83
CA GLU A 57 16.64 -4.22 6.43
C GLU A 57 17.02 -2.86 5.82
N GLU A 58 16.69 -2.59 4.55
CA GLU A 58 17.00 -1.33 3.86
C GLU A 58 15.77 -0.43 3.62
N CYS A 59 14.62 -0.79 4.20
CA CYS A 59 13.37 -0.02 4.08
C CYS A 59 13.29 1.15 5.06
N PHE A 60 14.38 1.53 5.70
CA PHE A 60 14.41 2.73 6.53
C PHE A 60 14.69 3.98 5.69
N SER A 61 14.04 5.10 6.02
CA SER A 61 14.08 6.38 5.28
C SER A 61 15.47 7.00 5.14
N THR A 62 16.47 6.49 5.86
CA THR A 62 17.88 6.81 5.65
C THR A 62 18.42 6.29 4.32
N SER A 63 17.73 5.34 3.66
CA SER A 63 18.03 4.92 2.30
C SER A 63 17.42 5.87 1.26
N MET A 64 18.12 6.01 0.12
CA MET A 64 17.71 6.93 -0.95
C MET A 64 16.33 6.57 -1.51
N ASN A 65 16.05 5.27 -1.67
CA ASN A 65 14.78 4.75 -2.18
C ASN A 65 13.61 5.11 -1.27
N MET A 66 13.76 4.93 0.03
CA MET A 66 12.69 5.24 0.99
C MET A 66 12.45 6.75 1.12
N SER A 67 13.51 7.53 1.08
CA SER A 67 13.40 8.99 0.98
C SER A 67 12.65 9.42 -0.27
N PHE A 68 12.89 8.78 -1.43
CA PHE A 68 12.13 9.04 -2.65
C PHE A 68 10.65 8.69 -2.48
N ILE A 69 10.34 7.54 -1.88
CA ILE A 69 8.96 7.09 -1.68
C ILE A 69 8.18 8.07 -0.79
N PHE A 70 8.66 8.37 0.42
CA PHE A 70 7.94 9.26 1.33
C PHE A 70 7.80 10.70 0.81
N ASN A 71 8.82 11.19 0.08
CA ASN A 71 8.75 12.53 -0.49
C ASN A 71 7.88 12.59 -1.76
N GLY A 72 7.89 11.52 -2.57
CA GLY A 72 7.18 11.41 -3.84
C GLY A 72 5.70 11.10 -3.73
N LEU A 73 5.15 10.80 -2.55
CA LEU A 73 3.71 10.60 -2.37
C LEU A 73 2.90 11.83 -2.76
N GLY A 74 1.94 11.64 -3.68
CA GLY A 74 1.06 12.68 -4.20
C GLY A 74 1.68 13.51 -5.33
N GLU A 75 2.94 13.25 -5.69
CA GLU A 75 3.63 13.89 -6.81
C GLU A 75 4.10 12.84 -7.83
N SER A 76 5.00 11.95 -7.40
CA SER A 76 5.57 10.88 -8.22
C SER A 76 4.92 9.52 -8.00
N ILE A 77 4.25 9.32 -6.86
CA ILE A 77 3.46 8.13 -6.55
C ILE A 77 2.00 8.57 -6.39
N THR A 78 1.13 8.12 -7.28
CA THR A 78 -0.31 8.43 -7.29
C THR A 78 -1.14 7.16 -7.38
N ALA A 79 -2.36 7.18 -6.87
CA ALA A 79 -3.32 6.13 -7.16
C ALA A 79 -3.82 6.27 -8.61
N SER A 80 -3.94 5.15 -9.32
CA SER A 80 -4.64 5.11 -10.59
C SER A 80 -6.11 5.47 -10.38
N ASN A 81 -6.73 6.08 -11.39
CA ASN A 81 -8.18 6.35 -11.35
C ASN A 81 -9.04 5.09 -11.50
N ALA A 82 -8.43 3.98 -11.92
CA ALA A 82 -9.10 2.70 -12.08
C ALA A 82 -8.92 1.85 -10.82
N GLU A 83 -10.04 1.39 -10.27
CA GLU A 83 -10.05 0.38 -9.22
C GLU A 83 -9.61 -0.97 -9.79
N ILE A 84 -8.81 -1.71 -9.02
CA ILE A 84 -8.33 -3.05 -9.35
C ILE A 84 -9.33 -4.08 -8.83
N ALA A 85 -9.46 -5.20 -9.54
CA ALA A 85 -10.33 -6.28 -9.10
C ALA A 85 -9.85 -6.87 -7.76
N THR A 86 -10.77 -7.14 -6.85
CA THR A 86 -10.45 -7.60 -5.49
C THR A 86 -9.78 -8.97 -5.47
N ASP A 87 -10.15 -9.87 -6.39
CA ASP A 87 -9.52 -11.18 -6.57
C ASP A 87 -8.05 -11.08 -6.99
N GLU A 88 -7.70 -10.12 -7.86
CA GLU A 88 -6.31 -9.82 -8.21
C GLU A 88 -5.51 -9.38 -6.99
N PHE A 89 -6.09 -8.50 -6.17
CA PHE A 89 -5.44 -8.01 -4.95
C PHE A 89 -5.29 -9.10 -3.88
N PHE A 90 -6.32 -9.92 -3.66
CA PHE A 90 -6.25 -11.04 -2.71
C PHE A 90 -5.26 -12.11 -3.18
N ASN A 91 -5.20 -12.41 -4.48
CA ASN A 91 -4.17 -13.27 -5.03
C ASN A 91 -2.77 -12.72 -4.75
N TYR A 92 -2.55 -11.41 -4.94
CA TYR A 92 -1.30 -10.76 -4.57
C TYR A 92 -0.96 -10.92 -3.07
N LEU A 93 -1.91 -10.62 -2.17
CA LEU A 93 -1.71 -10.74 -0.73
C LEU A 93 -1.42 -12.19 -0.29
N SER A 94 -2.05 -13.17 -0.94
CA SER A 94 -1.85 -14.59 -0.64
C SER A 94 -0.41 -15.08 -0.87
N THR A 95 0.39 -14.34 -1.65
CA THR A 95 1.81 -14.66 -1.85
C THR A 95 2.67 -14.37 -0.63
N ALA A 96 2.19 -13.52 0.29
CA ALA A 96 2.95 -12.96 1.41
C ALA A 96 4.31 -12.32 1.01
N ASN A 97 4.50 -12.01 -0.27
CA ASN A 97 5.74 -11.45 -0.79
C ASN A 97 5.59 -9.97 -1.14
N PHE A 98 5.35 -9.17 -0.11
CA PHE A 98 5.14 -7.73 -0.25
C PHE A 98 5.71 -6.98 0.95
N ILE A 99 5.84 -5.67 0.80
CA ILE A 99 6.09 -4.73 1.89
C ILE A 99 4.93 -3.73 1.91
N SER A 100 4.28 -3.58 3.05
CA SER A 100 3.21 -2.59 3.22
C SER A 100 3.72 -1.29 3.87
N ILE A 101 3.05 -0.16 3.69
CA ILE A 101 3.41 1.10 4.37
C ILE A 101 2.15 1.89 4.73
N LYS A 102 2.09 2.34 5.98
CA LYS A 102 1.16 3.35 6.49
C LYS A 102 1.92 4.58 7.01
N TYR A 103 1.22 5.69 7.24
CA TYR A 103 1.80 7.00 7.57
C TYR A 103 2.62 7.06 8.88
N ASP A 104 2.39 6.12 9.80
CA ASP A 104 3.02 5.96 11.12
C ASP A 104 3.99 4.77 11.18
N THR A 105 4.45 4.28 10.04
CA THR A 105 5.46 3.21 9.97
C THR A 105 6.79 3.62 10.64
N PRO A 106 7.51 2.70 11.31
CA PRO A 106 8.86 2.93 11.83
C PRO A 106 9.91 3.01 10.71
N TYR A 107 9.56 2.67 9.48
CA TYR A 107 10.41 2.85 8.30
C TYR A 107 10.73 4.33 8.03
N ASP A 108 9.95 5.28 8.55
CA ASP A 108 10.26 6.71 8.45
C ASP A 108 11.02 7.25 9.68
N LEU A 109 12.34 7.02 9.69
CA LEU A 109 13.24 7.46 10.76
C LEU A 109 13.58 8.96 10.70
N ILE A 110 13.38 9.61 9.54
CA ILE A 110 13.71 11.03 9.34
C ILE A 110 12.44 11.84 9.61
N GLN A 111 12.26 12.26 10.85
CA GLN A 111 11.12 13.07 11.33
C GLN A 111 11.06 14.50 10.77
N SER A 112 11.66 14.79 9.61
CA SER A 112 11.69 16.15 9.05
C SER A 112 10.29 16.68 8.70
N SER A 113 9.31 15.79 8.50
CA SER A 113 7.91 16.13 8.26
C SER A 113 7.02 15.72 9.45
N SER A 114 6.02 16.56 9.74
CA SER A 114 5.00 16.25 10.75
C SER A 114 4.23 14.99 10.36
N MET A 115 4.06 14.04 11.30
CA MET A 115 3.24 12.84 11.11
C MET A 115 1.82 13.17 10.58
N ILE A 116 1.27 14.31 10.99
CA ILE A 116 -0.03 14.81 10.50
C ILE A 116 0.05 15.16 9.01
N ALA A 117 1.12 15.82 8.56
CA ALA A 117 1.29 16.18 7.16
C ALA A 117 1.44 14.92 6.28
N ARG A 118 2.16 13.91 6.76
CA ARG A 118 2.24 12.61 6.07
C ARG A 118 0.88 11.92 6.02
N LYS A 119 0.16 11.88 7.15
CA LYS A 119 -1.20 11.33 7.20
C LYS A 119 -2.11 11.99 6.16
N ILE A 120 -2.03 13.31 6.00
CA ILE A 120 -2.77 14.04 4.97
C ILE A 120 -2.33 13.62 3.56
N LYS A 121 -1.03 13.51 3.28
CA LYS A 121 -0.53 13.04 1.98
C LYS A 121 -1.06 11.65 1.62
N TYR A 122 -0.98 10.69 2.56
CA TYR A 122 -1.50 9.33 2.37
C TYR A 122 -3.00 9.36 2.08
N LYS A 123 -3.78 10.11 2.89
CA LYS A 123 -5.22 10.25 2.66
C LYS A 123 -5.55 10.86 1.31
N ASN A 124 -4.78 11.83 0.85
CA ASN A 124 -5.01 12.47 -0.45
C ASN A 124 -4.74 11.56 -1.65
N LEU A 125 -4.08 10.41 -1.47
CA LEU A 125 -3.96 9.40 -2.52
C LEU A 125 -5.28 8.66 -2.78
N CYS A 126 -6.23 8.72 -1.83
CA CYS A 126 -7.53 8.09 -1.93
C CYS A 126 -8.61 9.18 -1.89
N GLU A 127 -9.42 9.29 -2.94
CA GLU A 127 -10.44 10.36 -3.04
C GLU A 127 -11.46 10.32 -1.89
N TYR A 128 -11.74 9.12 -1.34
CA TYR A 128 -12.70 8.89 -0.26
C TYR A 128 -12.30 7.78 0.72
N ALA A 129 -11.11 7.85 1.31
CA ALA A 129 -10.69 6.82 2.27
C ALA A 129 -11.56 6.79 3.54
N SER A 130 -12.16 5.64 3.83
CA SER A 130 -12.91 5.37 5.06
C SER A 130 -11.97 5.03 6.24
N VAL A 131 -10.76 4.56 5.94
CA VAL A 131 -9.69 4.23 6.87
C VAL A 131 -8.38 4.94 6.49
N ASP A 132 -7.32 4.73 7.26
CA ASP A 132 -6.00 5.25 6.88
C ASP A 132 -5.42 4.37 5.75
N PRO A 133 -5.04 4.94 4.59
CA PRO A 133 -4.59 4.15 3.44
C PRO A 133 -3.30 3.36 3.71
N ILE A 134 -3.21 2.21 3.06
CA ILE A 134 -2.06 1.30 3.16
C ILE A 134 -1.50 1.08 1.76
N LEU A 135 -0.24 1.45 1.55
CA LEU A 135 0.46 1.19 0.29
C LEU A 135 1.10 -0.19 0.34
N PHE A 136 1.12 -0.89 -0.79
CA PHE A 136 1.75 -2.18 -0.96
C PHE A 136 2.78 -2.11 -2.09
N PHE A 137 3.97 -2.62 -1.81
CA PHE A 137 5.11 -2.66 -2.70
C PHE A 137 5.52 -4.11 -2.90
N ASP A 138 5.99 -4.43 -4.11
CA ASP A 138 6.62 -5.72 -4.38
C ASP A 138 7.87 -5.87 -3.48
N ARG A 139 8.10 -7.06 -2.94
CA ARG A 139 9.35 -7.40 -2.24
C ARG A 139 10.32 -8.05 -3.22
N SER A 140 11.56 -7.55 -3.26
CA SER A 140 12.63 -8.14 -4.07
C SER A 140 13.19 -9.42 -3.44
N GLU A 141 13.96 -10.19 -4.22
CA GLU A 141 14.65 -11.40 -3.73
C GLU A 141 15.65 -11.11 -2.59
N ASP A 142 16.18 -9.89 -2.53
CA ASP A 142 17.09 -9.42 -1.47
C ASP A 142 16.34 -8.79 -0.28
N ASN A 143 15.03 -9.08 -0.13
CA ASN A 143 14.16 -8.51 0.91
C ASN A 143 14.08 -6.97 0.91
N MET A 144 14.32 -6.32 -0.23
CA MET A 144 14.23 -4.88 -0.40
C MET A 144 12.85 -4.43 -0.90
N MET A 145 12.53 -3.16 -0.67
CA MET A 145 11.34 -2.53 -1.28
C MET A 145 11.52 -2.38 -2.78
N GLY A 146 10.65 -3.04 -3.52
CA GLY A 146 10.53 -2.95 -4.96
C GLY A 146 9.55 -1.86 -5.39
N SER A 147 8.90 -2.10 -6.53
CA SER A 147 7.98 -1.12 -7.13
C SER A 147 6.68 -0.99 -6.31
N PRO A 148 6.10 0.21 -6.19
CA PRO A 148 4.76 0.37 -5.66
C PRO A 148 3.77 -0.36 -6.56
N ARG A 149 2.86 -1.12 -5.94
CA ARG A 149 1.93 -1.99 -6.63
C ARG A 149 0.49 -1.54 -6.45
N TYR A 150 0.04 -1.47 -5.20
CA TYR A 150 -1.35 -1.20 -4.86
C TYR A 150 -1.48 -0.24 -3.68
N ILE A 151 -2.62 0.43 -3.59
CA ILE A 151 -3.05 1.18 -2.42
C ILE A 151 -4.45 0.72 -2.01
N TYR A 152 -4.58 0.36 -0.73
CA TYR A 152 -5.84 0.03 -0.10
C TYR A 152 -6.42 1.27 0.58
N CYS A 153 -7.63 1.67 0.18
CA CYS A 153 -8.30 2.87 0.67
C CYS A 153 -9.41 2.57 1.71
N GLY A 154 -9.59 1.29 2.10
CA GLY A 154 -10.57 0.83 3.09
C GLY A 154 -11.75 0.08 2.50
N ASP A 155 -12.21 0.50 1.33
CA ASP A 155 -13.31 -0.13 0.59
C ASP A 155 -12.90 -0.51 -0.83
N THR A 156 -11.91 0.19 -1.37
CA THR A 156 -11.42 0.07 -2.74
C THR A 156 -9.92 -0.13 -2.77
N VAL A 157 -9.45 -0.77 -3.83
CA VAL A 157 -8.03 -0.99 -4.10
C VAL A 157 -7.69 -0.37 -5.45
N HIS A 158 -6.63 0.42 -5.51
CA HIS A 158 -6.16 1.05 -6.75
C HIS A 158 -4.73 0.62 -7.03
N ALA A 159 -4.34 0.57 -8.30
CA ALA A 159 -2.93 0.44 -8.64
C ALA A 159 -2.19 1.74 -8.27
N LEU A 160 -0.92 1.60 -7.92
CA LEU A 160 -0.05 2.75 -7.77
C LEU A 160 0.69 3.01 -9.08
N GLU A 161 0.64 4.25 -9.53
CA GLU A 161 1.37 4.73 -10.69
C GLU A 161 2.61 5.48 -10.22
N LEU A 162 3.76 5.15 -10.81
CA LEU A 162 4.96 5.96 -10.74
C LEU A 162 4.97 6.91 -11.93
N PHE A 163 4.99 8.22 -11.69
CA PHE A 163 5.48 9.13 -12.72
C PHE A 163 6.96 8.84 -12.92
N SER A 164 7.30 8.20 -14.03
CA SER A 164 8.64 8.28 -14.57
C SER A 164 8.90 9.75 -14.90
N ILE A 165 9.57 10.47 -13.99
CA ILE A 165 10.54 11.43 -14.49
C ILE A 165 11.46 10.57 -15.34
N ASP A 166 11.51 10.79 -16.66
CA ASP A 166 12.58 10.28 -17.51
C ASP A 166 13.88 10.74 -16.84
N LEU A 167 14.41 9.91 -15.95
CA LEU A 167 15.80 9.93 -15.59
C LEU A 167 16.48 9.37 -16.82
N ASP A 168 16.70 10.24 -17.82
CA ASP A 168 17.80 10.05 -18.75
C ASP A 168 19.02 9.72 -17.89
N LEU A 169 19.37 8.43 -17.89
CA LEU A 169 20.41 7.83 -17.08
C LEU A 169 21.76 8.32 -17.60
N ASP A 170 22.13 9.56 -17.28
CA ASP A 170 23.51 10.03 -17.32
C ASP A 170 24.26 9.70 -16.02
N PHE A 171 23.68 8.85 -15.16
CA PHE A 171 24.32 8.36 -13.94
C PHE A 171 25.27 7.18 -14.15
N GLN A 172 25.52 6.75 -15.39
CA GLN A 172 26.46 5.66 -15.69
C GLN A 172 27.86 6.13 -16.14
N ASP A 173 28.08 7.42 -16.43
CA ASP A 173 29.37 7.93 -16.94
C ASP A 173 30.23 8.68 -15.90
N SER A 174 29.81 8.76 -14.63
CA SER A 174 30.56 9.50 -13.59
C SER A 174 31.53 8.65 -12.75
N PHE A 175 31.69 7.35 -13.05
CA PHE A 175 32.60 6.45 -12.32
C PHE A 175 33.66 5.72 -13.17
N GLU A 176 33.85 6.10 -14.43
CA GLU A 176 35.01 5.67 -15.23
C GLU A 176 35.85 6.86 -15.69
N GLY A 177 36.60 7.49 -14.78
CA GLY A 177 37.46 8.59 -15.20
C GLY A 177 38.19 9.39 -14.13
N SER A 178 38.70 8.76 -13.08
CA SER A 178 39.75 9.40 -12.29
C SER A 178 40.84 8.39 -11.93
N GLN A 179 41.64 8.06 -12.95
CA GLN A 179 42.99 7.58 -12.78
C GLN A 179 43.97 8.60 -13.40
N VAL A 180 44.98 8.94 -12.60
CA VAL A 180 46.30 9.50 -12.96
C VAL A 180 46.32 10.94 -13.51
N PHE A 181 46.70 11.92 -12.68
CA PHE A 181 48.07 12.45 -12.50
C PHE A 181 48.10 13.47 -11.36
#